data_AF-A0A970LDE9-F1
#
_entry.id   AF-A0A970LDE9-F1
#
_cell.length_a   1.000
_cell.length_b   1.000
_cell.length_c   1.000
_cell.angle_alpha   90.00
_cell.angle_beta   90.00
_cell.angle_gamma   90.00
#
_symmetry.space_group_name_H-M   'P 1'
#
loop_
_entity.id
_entity.type
_entity.pdbx_description
1 polymer ?
#
loop_
_entity_poly.entity_id
_entity_poly.type
_entity_poly.pdbx_seq_one_letter_code
_entity_poly.pdbx_strand_id
1 'polypeptide(L)'
;MIRVIVGNKGSGKTARLVDELNEHAAQDNNVVCIEYGRRLDSSVNFKIRLVDITEYPTNGYRELLNFISGMYAKDYDLGCVYIDSIY
;
A
#
# COMPACT_ATOMS: atom_id res chain seq x y z
N MET A 1 7.03 -9.75 -8.57
CA MET A 1 8.36 -9.22 -8.18
C MET A 1 8.20 -8.45 -6.88
N ILE A 2 9.11 -8.58 -5.91
CA ILE A 2 9.05 -7.84 -4.64
C ILE A 2 10.11 -6.74 -4.68
N ARG A 3 9.74 -5.51 -4.27
CA ARG A 3 10.64 -4.36 -4.20
C ARG A 3 10.54 -3.72 -2.82
N VAL A 4 11.67 -3.24 -2.30
CA VAL A 4 11.75 -2.66 -0.96
C VAL A 4 12.46 -1.30 -1.02
N ILE A 5 11.84 -0.27 -0.46
CA ILE A 5 12.43 1.07 -0.33
C ILE A 5 12.99 1.20 1.09
N VAL A 6 14.31 1.08 1.24
CA VAL A 6 15.00 1.11 2.55
C VAL A 6 15.73 2.44 2.75
N GLY A 7 15.73 2.95 3.98
CA GLY A 7 16.44 4.17 4.34
C GLY A 7 16.10 4.67 5.74
N ASN A 8 16.89 5.62 6.24
CA ASN A 8 16.70 6.21 7.58
C ASN A 8 15.38 6.98 7.70
N LYS A 9 14.91 7.24 8.93
CA LYS A 9 13.77 8.14 9.16
C LYS A 9 14.09 9.51 8.56
N GLY A 10 13.15 10.08 7.81
CA GLY A 10 13.34 11.36 7.10
C GLY A 10 14.02 11.27 5.73
N SER A 11 14.41 10.08 5.25
CA SER A 11 15.06 9.92 3.94
C SER A 11 14.11 10.01 2.72
N GLY A 12 12.87 10.50 2.90
CA GLY A 12 11.89 10.64 1.82
C GLY A 12 11.27 9.34 1.29
N LYS A 13 11.26 8.25 2.08
CA LYS A 13 10.70 6.95 1.64
C LYS A 13 9.25 7.04 1.20
N THR A 14 8.39 7.60 2.05
CA THR A 14 6.96 7.74 1.77
C THR A 14 6.71 8.64 0.57
N ALA A 15 7.49 9.72 0.39
CA ALA A 15 7.39 10.58 -0.79
C ALA A 15 7.68 9.79 -2.08
N ARG A 16 8.78 9.03 -2.11
CA ARG A 16 9.09 8.15 -3.26
C ARG A 16 8.02 7.09 -3.51
N LEU A 17 7.47 6.50 -2.45
CA LEU A 17 6.39 5.53 -2.57
C LEU A 17 5.13 6.16 -3.18
N VAL A 18 4.78 7.38 -2.78
CA VAL A 18 3.66 8.15 -3.34
C VAL A 18 3.90 8.48 -4.81
N ASP A 19 5.11 8.88 -5.18
CA ASP A 19 5.47 9.14 -6.57
C ASP A 19 5.28 7.87 -7.42
N GLU A 20 5.84 6.74 -6.99
CA GLU A 20 5.71 5.45 -7.69
C GLU A 20 4.25 4.95 -7.76
N LEU A 21 3.45 5.19 -6.71
CA LEU A 21 2.03 4.88 -6.68
C LEU A 21 1.26 5.65 -7.75
N ASN A 22 1.48 6.96 -7.81
CA ASN A 22 0.79 7.86 -8.73
C ASN A 22 1.18 7.56 -10.19
N GLU A 23 2.44 7.24 -10.44
CA GLU A 23 2.91 6.78 -11.75
C GLU A 23 2.24 5.47 -12.19
N HIS A 24 2.14 4.48 -11.29
CA HIS A 24 1.47 3.22 -11.62
C HIS A 24 -0.03 3.40 -11.85
N ALA A 25 -0.71 4.21 -11.03
CA ALA A 25 -2.14 4.48 -11.18
C ALA A 25 -2.51 5.22 -12.48
N ALA A 26 -1.52 5.81 -13.17
CA ALA A 26 -1.71 6.36 -14.51
C ALA A 26 -1.80 5.27 -15.59
N GLN A 27 -1.18 4.10 -15.37
CA GLN A 27 -1.08 3.00 -16.33
C GLN A 27 -2.00 1.82 -16.00
N ASP A 28 -2.27 1.58 -14.72
CA ASP A 28 -3.07 0.49 -14.19
C ASP A 28 -4.26 1.05 -13.39
N ASN A 29 -5.39 0.33 -13.41
CA ASN A 29 -6.60 0.72 -12.68
C ASN A 29 -6.81 -0.06 -11.37
N ASN A 30 -6.01 -1.08 -11.04
CA ASN A 30 -6.16 -1.83 -9.79
C ASN A 30 -4.90 -1.81 -8.90
N VAL A 31 -4.61 -0.60 -8.38
CA VAL A 31 -3.51 -0.32 -7.45
C VAL A 31 -4.07 -0.19 -6.04
N VAL A 32 -3.52 -0.94 -5.09
CA VAL A 32 -3.85 -0.82 -3.66
C VAL A 32 -2.65 -0.33 -2.88
N CYS A 33 -2.87 0.60 -1.96
CA CYS A 33 -1.90 0.94 -0.94
C CYS A 33 -2.47 0.63 0.45
N ILE A 34 -1.75 -0.20 1.20
CA ILE A 34 -1.98 -0.43 2.63
C ILE A 34 -1.18 0.62 3.40
N GLU A 35 -1.85 1.36 4.26
CA GLU A 35 -1.26 2.40 5.10
C GLU A 35 -1.61 2.19 6.58
N TYR A 36 -0.76 2.69 7.47
CA TYR A 36 -1.07 2.75 8.89
C TYR A 36 -1.65 4.12 9.24
N GLY A 37 -2.97 4.16 9.42
CA GLY A 37 -3.72 5.41 9.54
C GLY A 37 -3.93 6.10 8.20
N ARG A 38 -4.92 6.98 8.14
CA ARG A 38 -5.28 7.83 6.99
C ARG A 38 -4.28 8.95 6.74
N ARG A 39 -3.13 8.63 6.14
CA ARG A 39 -1.99 9.57 5.99
C ARG A 39 -1.78 10.01 4.55
N LEU A 40 -2.20 9.19 3.58
CA LEU A 40 -1.90 9.41 2.17
C LEU A 40 -3.08 9.98 1.37
N ASP A 41 -4.28 10.13 1.96
CA ASP A 41 -5.50 10.59 1.27
C ASP A 41 -5.31 11.85 0.41
N SER A 42 -4.51 12.82 0.88
CA SER A 42 -4.28 14.08 0.18
C SER A 42 -3.15 14.05 -0.85
N SER A 43 -2.39 12.96 -0.90
CA SER A 43 -1.12 12.86 -1.65
C SER A 43 -1.19 11.90 -2.84
N VAL A 44 -2.23 11.06 -2.91
CA VAL A 44 -2.36 10.03 -3.95
C VAL A 44 -3.53 10.31 -4.90
N ASN A 45 -3.43 9.76 -6.11
CA ASN A 45 -4.50 9.78 -7.10
C ASN A 45 -5.74 9.03 -6.59
N PHE A 46 -6.94 9.56 -6.88
CA PHE A 46 -8.23 8.96 -6.50
C PHE A 46 -8.46 7.53 -7.02
N LYS A 47 -7.72 7.10 -8.05
CA LYS A 47 -7.77 5.72 -8.56
C LYS A 47 -7.10 4.71 -7.62
N ILE A 48 -6.22 5.16 -6.73
CA ILE A 48 -5.52 4.29 -5.79
C ILE A 48 -6.47 3.96 -4.66
N ARG A 49 -6.64 2.66 -4.39
CA ARG A 49 -7.44 2.20 -3.26
C ARG A 49 -6.57 2.23 -2.01
N LEU A 50 -6.87 3.15 -1.10
CA LEU A 50 -6.24 3.21 0.21
C LEU A 50 -6.92 2.23 1.17
N VAL A 51 -6.12 1.52 1.95
CA VAL A 51 -6.57 0.62 3.02
C VAL A 51 -5.86 1.02 4.30
N ASP A 52 -6.60 1.59 5.24
CA ASP A 52 -6.09 1.82 6.59
C ASP A 52 -6.07 0.49 7.36
N ILE A 53 -4.87 -0.04 7.59
CA ILE A 53 -4.70 -1.34 8.26
C ILE A 53 -5.14 -1.31 9.72
N THR A 54 -5.29 -0.12 10.32
CA THR A 54 -5.72 0.04 11.72
C THR A 54 -7.21 -0.21 11.91
N GLU A 55 -8.01 -0.21 10.84
CA GLU A 55 -9.43 -0.56 10.86
C GLU A 55 -9.68 -2.08 10.94
N TYR A 56 -8.63 -2.89 10.81
CA TYR A 56 -8.70 -4.35 10.77
C TYR A 56 -7.90 -4.97 11.92
N PRO A 57 -8.28 -6.17 12.40
CA PRO A 57 -7.60 -6.86 13.49
C PRO A 57 -6.26 -7.49 13.03
N THR A 58 -5.35 -6.69 12.49
CA THR A 58 -4.10 -7.12 11.86
C THR A 58 -2.91 -6.90 12.78
N ASN A 59 -2.63 -7.89 13.64
CA ASN A 59 -1.62 -7.79 14.70
C ASN A 59 -0.36 -8.62 14.40
N GLY A 60 0.58 -8.04 13.66
CA GLY A 60 1.84 -8.67 13.28
C GLY A 60 1.88 -9.14 11.84
N TYR A 61 3.03 -9.70 11.46
CA TYR A 61 3.31 -10.04 10.06
C TYR A 61 2.45 -11.19 9.53
N ARG A 62 2.06 -12.15 10.37
CA ARG A 62 1.25 -13.30 9.92
C ARG A 62 -0.14 -12.86 9.51
N GLU A 63 -0.76 -12.00 10.31
CA GLU A 63 -2.07 -11.42 10.09
C GLU A 63 -2.04 -10.52 8.85
N LEU A 64 -0.98 -9.73 8.67
CA LEU A 64 -0.80 -8.91 7.46
C LEU A 64 -0.71 -9.78 6.20
N LEU A 65 0.05 -10.87 6.26
CA LEU A 65 0.15 -11.82 5.14
C LEU A 65 -1.20 -12.47 4.82
N ASN A 66 -1.98 -12.85 5.84
CA ASN A 66 -3.33 -13.37 5.65
C ASN A 66 -4.26 -12.32 5.03
N PHE A 67 -4.15 -11.06 5.45
CA PHE A 67 -4.92 -9.96 4.91
C PHE A 67 -4.63 -9.74 3.41
N ILE A 68 -3.35 -9.65 3.04
CA ILE A 68 -2.93 -9.53 1.63
C ILE A 68 -3.39 -10.75 0.82
N SER A 69 -3.27 -11.96 1.37
CA SER A 69 -3.74 -13.18 0.70
C SER A 69 -5.26 -13.15 0.46
N GLY A 70 -6.04 -12.67 1.42
CA GLY A 70 -7.49 -12.49 1.28
C GLY A 70 -7.86 -11.45 0.22
N MET A 71 -7.10 -10.35 0.14
CA MET A 71 -7.29 -9.35 -0.92
C MET A 71 -7.09 -9.95 -2.32
N TYR A 72 -6.00 -10.69 -2.51
CA TYR A 72 -5.72 -11.38 -3.78
C TYR A 72 -6.76 -12.46 -4.10
N ALA A 73 -7.26 -13.20 -3.10
CA ALA A 73 -8.29 -14.22 -3.29
C ALA A 73 -9.64 -13.62 -3.73
N LYS A 74 -9.95 -12.40 -3.29
CA LYS A 74 -11.16 -11.66 -3.64
C LYS A 74 -11.03 -10.91 -4.98
N ASP A 75 -9.82 -10.49 -5.33
CA ASP A 75 -9.55 -9.54 -6.42
C ASP A 75 -8.47 -10.10 -7.36
N TYR A 76 -8.89 -10.94 -8.31
CA TYR A 76 -7.97 -11.67 -9.20
C TYR A 76 -7.20 -10.78 -10.18
N ASP A 77 -7.67 -9.57 -10.44
CA ASP A 77 -7.02 -8.58 -11.30
C ASP A 77 -6.21 -7.53 -10.49
N LEU A 78 -5.94 -7.80 -9.21
CA LEU A 78 -5.12 -6.93 -8.37
C LEU A 78 -3.69 -6.80 -8.94
N GLY A 79 -3.41 -5.65 -9.55
CA GLY A 79 -2.18 -5.38 -10.29
C GLY A 79 -0.98 -5.22 -9.37
N CYS A 80 -1.07 -4.30 -8.41
CA CYS A 80 0.01 -4.07 -7.44
C CYS A 80 -0.48 -3.67 -6.05
N VAL A 81 0.31 -4.06 -5.05
CA VAL A 81 0.10 -3.73 -3.64
C VAL A 81 1.32 -2.97 -3.14
N TYR A 82 1.08 -1.76 -2.65
CA TYR A 82 2.02 -0.96 -1.90
C TYR A 82 1.72 -1.05 -0.41
N ILE A 83 2.75 -0.93 0.42
CA ILE A 83 2.62 -0.93 1.88
C ILE A 83 3.51 0.19 2.40
N ASP A 84 2.92 1.25 2.94
CA ASP A 84 3.65 2.32 3.64
C ASP A 84 3.45 2.20 5.15
N SER A 85 4.55 1.97 5.85
CA SER A 85 4.60 1.85 7.32
C SER A 85 3.73 0.70 7.86
N ILE A 86 4.38 -0.35 8.33
CA ILE A 86 3.73 -1.42 9.10
C ILE A 86 4.41 -1.45 10.47
N TYR A 87 3.65 -0.99 11.48
CA TYR A 87 4.03 -0.76 12.87
C TYR A 87 4.91 0.48 13.13
#